data_AF-A0A4R4P8N0-F1
#
_entry.id   AF-A0A4R4P8N0-F1
#
_cell.length_a   1.000
_cell.length_b   1.000
_cell.length_c   1.000
_cell.angle_alpha   90.00
_cell.angle_beta   90.00
_cell.angle_gamma   90.00
#
_symmetry.space_group_name_H-M   'P 1'
#
loop_
_entity.id
_entity.type
_entity.pdbx_description
1 polymer ?
#
loop_
_entity_poly.entity_id
_entity_poly.type
_entity_poly.pdbx_seq_one_letter_code
_entity_poly.pdbx_strand_id
1 'polypeptide(L)'
;MSGRHLVTVLSAVLAAAVVLVSGCGVRPTGITRVGALPTGQGPVVNNTIYFVKDGRLVPVVRPGLPEAPLMPLWQLGYGVTDNERQAGLDSTLPGIGIVAGLPDPSPDGIPPPGAPPAAIRKTDDSGTVTVALQTTIRPEKWPRLWQAQLACTAQAIPGVKKVELNIFDGRPGHTVRCADYRDLLSTATN
;
A
#
# COMPACT_ATOMS: atom_id res chain seq x y z
N MET A 1 30.55 53.65 -48.60
CA MET A 1 29.76 52.42 -48.37
C MET A 1 30.72 51.30 -47.93
N SER A 2 31.11 51.24 -46.66
CA SER A 2 31.88 50.11 -46.11
C SER A 2 31.96 50.26 -44.60
N GLY A 3 31.14 49.51 -43.84
CA GLY A 3 31.16 49.65 -42.37
C GLY A 3 30.03 48.97 -41.62
N ARG A 4 28.90 48.66 -42.27
CA ARG A 4 27.75 48.01 -41.61
C ARG A 4 27.76 46.48 -41.67
N HIS A 5 28.58 45.87 -42.53
CA HIS A 5 28.65 44.40 -42.67
C HIS A 5 29.68 43.73 -41.76
N LEU A 6 30.67 44.47 -41.27
CA LEU A 6 31.73 43.92 -40.40
C LEU A 6 31.22 43.66 -38.97
N VAL A 7 30.26 44.46 -38.49
CA VAL A 7 29.75 44.37 -37.12
C VAL A 7 28.79 43.19 -36.95
N THR A 8 28.02 42.83 -37.98
CA THR A 8 27.02 41.75 -37.88
C THR A 8 27.65 40.35 -37.92
N VAL A 9 28.74 40.18 -38.66
CA VAL A 9 29.45 38.88 -38.73
C VAL A 9 30.20 38.59 -37.43
N LEU A 10 30.78 39.62 -36.79
CA LEU A 10 31.51 39.45 -35.54
C LEU A 10 30.61 39.01 -34.38
N SER A 11 29.38 39.54 -34.30
CA SER A 11 28.42 39.18 -33.25
C SER A 11 27.87 37.75 -33.37
N ALA A 12 27.70 37.24 -34.58
CA ALA A 12 27.21 35.88 -34.81
C ALA A 12 28.25 34.82 -34.43
N VAL A 13 29.53 35.08 -34.70
CA VAL A 13 30.64 34.18 -34.33
C VAL A 13 30.84 34.15 -32.82
N LEU A 14 30.70 35.30 -32.14
CA LEU A 14 30.84 35.38 -30.68
C LEU A 14 29.72 34.64 -29.94
N ALA A 15 28.47 34.72 -30.43
CA ALA A 15 27.34 34.02 -29.84
C ALA A 15 27.45 32.48 -29.97
N ALA A 16 27.96 31.98 -31.09
CA ALA A 16 28.19 30.55 -31.29
C ALA A 16 29.29 29.99 -30.37
N ALA A 17 30.31 30.80 -30.04
CA ALA A 17 31.39 30.41 -29.13
C ALA A 17 30.93 30.25 -27.67
N VAL A 18 29.94 31.04 -27.21
CA VAL A 18 29.47 30.97 -25.81
C VAL A 18 28.63 29.72 -25.54
N VAL A 19 27.86 29.22 -26.51
CA VAL A 19 27.01 28.02 -26.34
C VAL A 19 27.86 26.74 -26.18
N LEU A 20 29.08 26.72 -26.72
CA LEU A 20 29.99 25.56 -26.63
C LEU A 20 30.69 25.43 -25.27
N VAL A 21 30.69 26.47 -24.42
CA VAL A 21 31.47 26.50 -23.17
C VAL A 21 30.61 26.36 -21.91
N SER A 22 29.28 26.48 -22.01
CA SER A 22 28.36 26.27 -20.86
C SER A 22 27.90 24.82 -20.68
N GLY A 23 28.39 23.89 -21.49
CA GLY A 23 28.26 22.46 -21.23
C GLY A 23 29.23 22.02 -20.12
N CYS A 24 28.89 22.31 -18.86
CA CYS A 24 29.53 21.64 -17.71
C CYS A 24 29.21 20.14 -17.82
N GLY A 25 30.06 19.41 -18.55
CA GLY A 25 29.95 17.97 -18.72
C GLY A 25 30.06 17.30 -17.37
N VAL A 26 28.92 16.94 -16.79
CA VAL A 26 28.86 15.99 -15.68
C VAL A 26 29.45 14.68 -16.19
N ARG A 27 30.66 14.37 -15.70
CA ARG A 27 31.37 13.13 -15.99
C ARG A 27 30.41 11.98 -15.65
N PRO A 28 30.09 11.08 -16.59
CA PRO A 28 29.25 9.94 -16.27
C PRO A 28 29.88 9.22 -15.08
N THR A 29 29.17 9.19 -13.96
CA THR A 29 29.55 8.28 -12.89
C THR A 29 29.37 6.90 -13.50
N GLY A 30 30.47 6.16 -13.63
CA GLY A 30 30.42 4.80 -14.15
C GLY A 30 29.36 4.01 -13.40
N ILE A 31 28.73 3.03 -14.07
CA ILE A 31 27.80 2.12 -13.42
C ILE A 31 28.49 1.45 -12.23
N THR A 32 28.16 1.90 -11.01
CA THR A 32 28.62 1.20 -9.82
C THR A 32 27.91 -0.15 -9.84
N ARG A 33 28.67 -1.21 -10.14
CA ARG A 33 28.16 -2.57 -10.10
C ARG A 33 27.89 -2.87 -8.63
N VAL A 34 26.68 -2.55 -8.19
CA VAL A 34 26.17 -3.02 -6.90
C VAL A 34 26.31 -4.54 -6.96
N GLY A 35 26.94 -5.13 -5.94
CA GLY A 35 27.20 -6.57 -5.90
C GLY A 35 25.91 -7.38 -6.03
N ALA A 36 26.01 -8.70 -5.89
CA ALA A 36 24.83 -9.54 -5.85
C ALA A 36 23.81 -8.98 -4.85
N LEU A 37 22.53 -8.95 -5.24
CA LEU A 37 21.45 -8.55 -4.34
C LEU A 37 21.55 -9.39 -3.06
N PRO A 38 21.41 -8.79 -1.87
CA PRO A 38 21.44 -9.56 -0.64
C PRO A 38 20.32 -10.60 -0.69
N THR A 39 20.69 -11.88 -0.56
CA THR A 39 19.73 -12.98 -0.44
C THR A 39 19.38 -13.15 1.03
N GLY A 40 18.14 -12.88 1.41
CA GLY A 40 17.64 -13.16 2.75
C GLY A 40 17.43 -14.66 2.95
N GLN A 41 18.08 -15.23 3.96
CA GLN A 41 17.80 -16.58 4.44
C GLN A 41 16.93 -16.45 5.69
N GLY A 42 15.69 -16.92 5.61
CA GLY A 42 14.73 -16.84 6.72
C GLY A 42 13.46 -17.63 6.42
N PRO A 43 12.61 -17.88 7.44
CA PRO A 43 11.35 -18.58 7.24
C PRO A 43 10.48 -17.87 6.21
N VAL A 44 10.01 -18.60 5.20
CA VAL A 44 9.07 -18.06 4.20
C VAL A 44 7.69 -17.99 4.83
N VAL A 45 7.23 -16.78 5.12
CA VAL A 45 5.85 -16.51 5.53
C VAL A 45 5.10 -16.05 4.29
N ASN A 46 3.92 -16.63 4.04
CA ASN A 46 3.06 -16.28 2.93
C ASN A 46 1.86 -15.49 3.44
N ASN A 47 1.63 -14.33 2.83
CA ASN A 47 0.48 -13.48 3.07
C ASN A 47 -0.53 -13.67 1.95
N THR A 48 -1.80 -13.91 2.29
CA THR A 48 -2.88 -13.96 1.30
C THR A 48 -3.63 -12.64 1.30
N ILE A 49 -3.73 -12.00 0.13
CA ILE A 49 -4.41 -10.72 -0.08
C ILE A 49 -5.48 -10.91 -1.14
N TYR A 50 -6.66 -10.34 -0.92
CA TYR A 50 -7.75 -10.41 -1.90
C TYR A 50 -7.81 -9.12 -2.74
N PHE A 51 -7.46 -9.25 -4.01
CA PHE A 51 -7.61 -8.22 -5.03
C PHE A 51 -8.85 -8.47 -5.88
N VAL A 52 -9.19 -7.53 -6.76
CA VAL A 52 -10.37 -7.62 -7.61
C VAL A 52 -9.97 -7.94 -9.04
N LYS A 53 -10.69 -8.86 -9.67
CA LYS A 53 -10.65 -9.12 -11.11
C LYS A 53 -12.06 -9.39 -11.60
N ASP A 54 -12.51 -8.70 -12.63
CA ASP A 54 -13.86 -8.84 -13.20
C ASP A 54 -14.98 -8.75 -12.14
N GLY A 55 -14.81 -7.85 -11.17
CA GLY A 55 -15.76 -7.65 -10.07
C GLY A 55 -15.76 -8.74 -8.99
N ARG A 56 -14.82 -9.68 -9.03
CA ARG A 56 -14.67 -10.77 -8.05
C ARG A 56 -13.36 -10.68 -7.29
N LEU A 57 -13.37 -11.14 -6.05
CA LEU A 57 -12.21 -11.26 -5.20
C LEU A 57 -11.36 -12.47 -5.59
N VAL A 58 -10.09 -12.21 -5.89
CA VAL A 58 -9.08 -13.22 -6.23
C VAL A 58 -7.99 -13.22 -5.16
N PRO A 59 -7.70 -14.38 -4.53
CA PRO A 59 -6.61 -14.48 -3.56
C PRO A 59 -5.25 -14.43 -4.28
N VAL A 60 -4.34 -13.62 -3.75
CA VAL A 60 -2.96 -13.48 -4.22
C VAL A 60 -2.02 -13.72 -3.04
N VAL A 61 -1.05 -14.60 -3.25
CA VAL A 61 -0.02 -14.89 -2.26
C VAL A 61 1.15 -13.94 -2.47
N ARG A 62 1.53 -13.21 -1.43
CA ARG A 62 2.73 -12.37 -1.39
C ARG A 62 3.69 -12.83 -0.29
N PRO A 63 5.00 -12.56 -0.45
CA PRO A 63 5.94 -12.73 0.65
C PRO A 63 5.53 -11.87 1.86
N GLY A 64 5.60 -12.48 3.03
CA GLY A 64 5.40 -11.84 4.33
C GLY A 64 6.70 -11.79 5.14
N LEU A 65 6.59 -11.23 6.34
CA LEU A 65 7.67 -11.18 7.32
C LEU A 65 7.23 -11.91 8.59
N PRO A 66 8.11 -12.72 9.20
CA PRO A 66 7.91 -13.18 10.57
C PRO A 66 7.63 -11.99 11.51
N GLU A 67 6.78 -12.20 12.52
CA GLU A 67 6.37 -11.17 13.50
C GLU A 67 5.59 -9.97 12.94
N ALA A 68 5.16 -10.00 11.68
CA ALA A 68 4.31 -8.96 11.07
C ALA A 68 2.93 -9.52 10.67
N PRO A 69 2.09 -10.01 11.60
CA PRO A 69 0.85 -10.72 11.28
C PRO A 69 -0.18 -9.85 10.54
N LEU A 70 -0.17 -8.53 10.73
CA LEU A 70 -1.08 -7.60 10.05
C LEU A 70 -0.56 -7.14 8.68
N MET A 71 0.60 -7.62 8.23
CA MET A 71 1.21 -7.26 6.95
C MET A 71 0.31 -7.45 5.72
N PRO A 72 -0.58 -8.46 5.62
CA PRO A 72 -1.52 -8.57 4.49
C PRO A 72 -2.39 -7.32 4.31
N LEU A 73 -2.84 -6.69 5.40
CA LEU A 73 -3.67 -5.48 5.35
C LEU A 73 -2.86 -4.27 4.89
N TRP A 74 -1.60 -4.15 5.32
CA TRP A 74 -0.69 -3.11 4.84
C TRP A 74 -0.39 -3.29 3.33
N GLN A 75 -0.12 -4.53 2.90
CA GLN A 75 0.12 -4.87 1.49
C GLN A 75 -1.11 -4.61 0.61
N LEU A 76 -2.32 -4.83 1.12
CA LEU A 76 -3.56 -4.45 0.46
C LEU A 76 -3.68 -2.93 0.30
N GLY A 77 -3.28 -2.16 1.32
CA GLY A 77 -3.29 -0.69 1.29
C GLY A 77 -2.34 -0.07 0.28
N TYR A 78 -1.23 -0.75 -0.04
CA TYR A 78 -0.34 -0.38 -1.14
C TYR A 78 -0.93 -0.66 -2.52
N GLY A 79 -1.96 -1.52 -2.61
CA GLY A 79 -2.59 -1.89 -3.87
C GLY A 79 -1.84 -3.00 -4.63
N VAL A 80 -2.19 -3.14 -5.91
CA VAL A 80 -1.60 -4.13 -6.82
C VAL A 80 -0.22 -3.70 -7.33
N THR A 81 0.67 -4.67 -7.51
CA THR A 81 1.97 -4.49 -8.19
C THR A 81 1.79 -4.38 -9.71
N ASP A 82 2.84 -3.99 -10.42
CA ASP A 82 2.79 -3.88 -11.89
C ASP A 82 2.49 -5.22 -12.58
N ASN A 83 3.08 -6.31 -12.09
CA ASN A 83 2.83 -7.65 -12.64
C ASN A 83 1.39 -8.12 -12.40
N GLU A 84 0.85 -7.86 -11.20
CA GLU A 84 -0.55 -8.19 -10.88
C GLU A 84 -1.52 -7.35 -11.70
N ARG A 85 -1.23 -6.06 -11.90
CA ARG A 85 -2.01 -5.17 -12.76
C ARG A 85 -2.01 -5.67 -14.21
N GLN A 86 -0.86 -6.10 -14.73
CA GLN A 86 -0.76 -6.73 -16.05
C GLN A 86 -1.56 -8.04 -16.15
N ALA A 87 -1.71 -8.76 -15.04
CA ALA A 87 -2.58 -9.93 -14.95
C ALA A 87 -4.09 -9.59 -14.81
N GLY A 88 -4.44 -8.30 -14.84
CA GLY A 88 -5.82 -7.80 -14.76
C GLY A 88 -6.37 -7.69 -13.34
N LEU A 89 -5.51 -7.72 -12.32
CA LEU A 89 -5.91 -7.48 -10.93
C LEU A 89 -5.98 -5.98 -10.65
N ASP A 90 -6.90 -5.59 -9.78
CA ASP A 90 -7.08 -4.23 -9.30
C ASP A 90 -7.34 -4.18 -7.78
N SER A 91 -7.20 -2.99 -7.19
CA SER A 91 -7.65 -2.71 -5.83
C SER A 91 -8.67 -1.60 -5.87
N THR A 92 -9.88 -1.86 -5.38
CA THR A 92 -10.96 -0.85 -5.41
C THR A 92 -10.87 0.12 -4.24
N LEU A 93 -10.03 -0.15 -3.25
CA LEU A 93 -9.86 0.70 -2.08
C LEU A 93 -9.32 2.08 -2.50
N PRO A 94 -9.73 3.16 -1.81
CA PRO A 94 -9.43 4.53 -2.21
C PRO A 94 -7.94 4.95 -2.13
N GLY A 95 -7.01 4.01 -1.87
CA GLY A 95 -5.56 4.25 -1.75
C GLY A 95 -5.15 4.92 -0.43
N ILE A 96 -4.02 4.49 0.14
CA ILE A 96 -3.34 5.01 1.34
C ILE A 96 -4.25 5.49 2.49
N GLY A 97 -4.40 4.66 3.51
CA GLY A 97 -5.17 5.03 4.71
C GLY A 97 -5.70 3.85 5.52
N ILE A 98 -5.32 2.61 5.18
CA ILE A 98 -5.61 1.45 6.02
C ILE A 98 -4.72 1.55 7.26
N VAL A 99 -5.33 1.68 8.43
CA VAL A 99 -4.66 1.39 9.71
C VAL A 99 -5.33 0.18 10.32
N ALA A 100 -4.53 -0.82 10.66
CA ALA A 100 -4.99 -2.06 11.26
C ALA A 100 -4.46 -2.22 12.68
N GLY A 101 -5.22 -2.92 13.53
CA GLY A 101 -4.82 -3.19 14.92
C GLY A 101 -4.98 -1.99 15.84
N LEU A 102 -5.97 -1.14 15.55
CA LEU A 102 -6.35 -0.07 16.47
C LEU A 102 -6.85 -0.68 17.80
N PRO A 103 -6.50 -0.10 18.95
CA PRO A 103 -7.11 -0.47 20.23
C PRO A 103 -8.62 -0.34 20.16
N ASP A 104 -9.34 -1.21 20.85
CA ASP A 104 -10.77 -1.07 21.07
C ASP A 104 -11.06 0.35 21.61
N PRO A 105 -11.92 1.15 20.93
CA PRO A 105 -12.26 2.50 21.38
C PRO A 105 -13.09 2.52 22.67
N SER A 106 -13.48 1.36 23.21
CA SER A 106 -14.18 1.25 24.50
C SER A 106 -13.37 1.91 25.63
N PRO A 107 -14.04 2.65 26.54
CA PRO A 107 -13.37 3.42 27.61
C PRO A 107 -12.57 2.58 28.60
N ASP A 108 -12.78 1.26 28.62
CA ASP A 108 -12.00 0.30 29.42
C ASP A 108 -10.60 0.02 28.83
N GLY A 109 -10.29 0.56 27.65
CA GLY A 109 -9.06 0.31 26.89
C GLY A 109 -7.92 1.32 27.09
N ILE A 110 -8.11 2.39 27.88
CA ILE A 110 -7.05 3.39 28.13
C ILE A 110 -6.00 2.78 29.08
N PRO A 111 -4.75 2.56 28.64
CA PRO A 111 -3.70 2.09 29.54
C PRO A 111 -3.44 3.13 30.64
N PRO A 112 -3.18 2.71 31.90
CA PRO A 112 -2.81 3.65 32.95
C PRO A 112 -1.56 4.45 32.56
N PRO A 113 -1.43 5.72 33.00
CA PRO A 113 -0.24 6.52 32.75
C PRO A 113 1.03 5.77 33.18
N GLY A 114 1.99 5.61 32.26
CA GLY A 114 3.23 4.88 32.51
C GLY A 114 3.24 3.42 32.03
N ALA A 115 2.16 2.93 31.42
CA ALA A 115 2.20 1.67 30.70
C ALA A 115 3.18 1.77 29.50
N PRO A 116 4.05 0.77 29.28
CA PRO A 116 4.91 0.75 28.09
C PRO A 116 4.05 0.80 26.83
N PRO A 117 4.54 1.42 25.73
CA PRO A 117 3.78 1.47 24.48
C PRO A 117 3.38 0.06 24.09
N ALA A 118 2.07 -0.20 24.03
CA ALA A 118 1.56 -1.48 23.61
C ALA A 118 2.07 -1.72 22.18
N ALA A 119 2.96 -2.71 22.03
CA ALA A 119 3.23 -3.31 20.73
C ALA A 119 1.88 -3.58 20.07
N ILE A 120 1.72 -3.23 18.79
CA ILE A 120 0.50 -3.43 17.99
C ILE A 120 -0.12 -4.76 18.44
N ARG A 121 -1.20 -4.68 19.24
CA ARG A 121 -1.67 -5.85 19.97
C ARG A 121 -2.03 -6.89 18.91
N LYS A 122 -1.51 -8.11 19.10
CA LYS A 122 -2.11 -9.33 18.57
C LYS A 122 -3.63 -9.15 18.64
N THR A 123 -4.32 -9.57 17.57
CA THR A 123 -5.77 -9.74 17.52
C THR A 123 -6.31 -9.99 18.92
N ASP A 124 -7.28 -9.19 19.36
CA ASP A 124 -7.83 -9.32 20.70
C ASP A 124 -8.28 -10.78 20.96
N ASP A 125 -8.49 -11.18 22.22
CA ASP A 125 -8.89 -12.56 22.54
C ASP A 125 -10.20 -12.97 21.84
N SER A 126 -10.97 -12.00 21.33
CA SER A 126 -12.19 -12.21 20.57
C SER A 126 -11.95 -12.65 19.11
N GLY A 127 -10.73 -12.52 18.60
CA GLY A 127 -10.39 -12.77 17.20
C GLY A 127 -10.79 -11.61 16.28
N THR A 128 -10.96 -10.39 16.81
CA THR A 128 -11.34 -9.21 16.03
C THR A 128 -10.13 -8.37 15.67
N VAL A 129 -10.09 -7.88 14.44
CA VAL A 129 -9.15 -6.83 14.03
C VAL A 129 -9.92 -5.60 13.59
N THR A 130 -9.57 -4.45 14.15
CA THR A 130 -10.12 -3.17 13.72
C THR A 130 -9.30 -2.64 12.56
N VAL A 131 -9.99 -2.28 11.48
CA VAL A 131 -9.40 -1.74 10.26
C VAL A 131 -10.10 -0.43 9.93
N ALA A 132 -9.35 0.66 10.00
CA ALA A 132 -9.86 1.98 9.69
C ALA A 132 -9.38 2.46 8.31
N LEU A 133 -10.27 3.13 7.59
CA LEU A 133 -9.93 3.89 6.38
C LEU A 133 -9.99 5.39 6.69
N GLN A 134 -9.07 6.16 6.09
CA GLN A 134 -9.09 7.62 6.14
C GLN A 134 -10.15 8.17 5.18
N THR A 135 -11.42 8.06 5.57
CA THR A 135 -12.57 8.53 4.79
C THR A 135 -13.62 9.16 5.69
N THR A 136 -14.50 9.98 5.12
CA THR A 136 -15.67 10.57 5.80
C THR A 136 -16.92 9.71 5.63
N ILE A 137 -16.89 8.73 4.73
CA ILE A 137 -18.01 7.82 4.48
C ILE A 137 -18.04 6.81 5.62
N ARG A 138 -19.20 6.61 6.25
CA ARG A 138 -19.32 5.60 7.31
C ARG A 138 -19.17 4.18 6.76
N PRO A 139 -18.60 3.25 7.54
CA PRO A 139 -18.35 1.87 7.11
C PRO A 139 -19.57 1.14 6.52
N GLU A 140 -20.77 1.35 7.06
CA GLU A 140 -22.01 0.70 6.57
C GLU A 140 -22.38 1.14 5.14
N LYS A 141 -21.87 2.30 4.72
CA LYS A 141 -22.09 2.89 3.39
C LYS A 141 -20.92 2.66 2.44
N TRP A 142 -19.85 2.01 2.87
CA TRP A 142 -18.74 1.71 1.97
C TRP A 142 -19.19 0.77 0.85
N PRO A 143 -18.64 0.90 -0.37
CA PRO A 143 -18.88 -0.06 -1.43
C PRO A 143 -18.64 -1.49 -0.94
N ARG A 144 -19.53 -2.41 -1.35
CA ARG A 144 -19.52 -3.80 -0.87
C ARG A 144 -18.19 -4.51 -1.18
N LEU A 145 -17.58 -4.20 -2.33
CA LEU A 145 -16.24 -4.68 -2.70
C LEU A 145 -15.14 -4.20 -1.73
N TRP A 146 -15.21 -2.98 -1.20
CA TRP A 146 -14.22 -2.48 -0.24
C TRP A 146 -14.29 -3.27 1.06
N GLN A 147 -15.50 -3.44 1.59
CA GLN A 147 -15.74 -4.20 2.80
C GLN A 147 -15.26 -5.65 2.62
N ALA A 148 -15.57 -6.27 1.47
CA ALA A 148 -15.19 -7.63 1.16
C ALA A 148 -13.66 -7.81 1.03
N GLN A 149 -12.96 -6.90 0.33
CA GLN A 149 -11.50 -6.93 0.22
C GLN A 149 -10.81 -6.86 1.60
N LEU A 150 -11.27 -5.96 2.46
CA LEU A 150 -10.75 -5.82 3.84
C LEU A 150 -11.07 -7.06 4.68
N ALA A 151 -12.32 -7.52 4.66
CA ALA A 151 -12.78 -8.65 5.45
C ALA A 151 -12.05 -9.95 5.10
N CYS A 152 -11.94 -10.26 3.81
CA CYS A 152 -11.31 -11.49 3.32
C CYS A 152 -9.79 -11.47 3.48
N THR A 153 -9.14 -10.32 3.27
CA THR A 153 -7.69 -10.20 3.52
C THR A 153 -7.38 -10.33 5.00
N ALA A 154 -8.16 -9.68 5.87
CA ALA A 154 -7.95 -9.77 7.31
C ALA A 154 -8.20 -11.18 7.87
N GLN A 155 -9.29 -11.85 7.47
CA GLN A 155 -9.59 -13.21 7.93
C GLN A 155 -8.66 -14.28 7.34
N ALA A 156 -7.86 -13.94 6.32
CA ALA A 156 -6.77 -14.81 5.88
C ALA A 156 -5.58 -14.80 6.86
N ILE A 157 -5.53 -13.84 7.80
CA ILE A 157 -4.55 -13.80 8.88
C ILE A 157 -4.93 -14.86 9.94
N PRO A 158 -4.02 -15.77 10.32
CA PRO A 158 -4.29 -16.75 11.36
C PRO A 158 -4.77 -16.11 12.66
N GLY A 159 -5.91 -16.60 13.17
CA GLY A 159 -6.52 -16.12 14.43
C GLY A 159 -7.58 -15.03 14.27
N VAL A 160 -7.69 -14.41 13.09
CA VAL A 160 -8.72 -13.40 12.83
C VAL A 160 -10.05 -14.06 12.44
N LYS A 161 -11.09 -13.82 13.24
CA LYS A 161 -12.45 -14.36 13.10
C LYS A 161 -13.46 -13.34 12.58
N LYS A 162 -13.23 -12.04 12.74
CA LYS A 162 -14.09 -10.97 12.23
C LYS A 162 -13.30 -9.66 12.13
N VAL A 163 -13.84 -8.71 11.37
CA VAL A 163 -13.21 -7.41 11.16
C VAL A 163 -14.17 -6.32 11.59
N GLU A 164 -13.68 -5.37 12.37
CA GLU A 164 -14.40 -4.14 12.64
C GLU A 164 -13.90 -3.06 11.68
N LEU A 165 -14.77 -2.64 10.75
CA LEU A 165 -14.49 -1.57 9.80
C LEU A 165 -14.79 -0.23 10.45
N ASN A 166 -13.84 0.69 10.42
CA ASN A 166 -14.00 1.96 11.12
C ASN A 166 -13.53 3.17 10.29
N ILE A 167 -13.91 4.36 10.74
CA ILE A 167 -13.27 5.62 10.37
C ILE A 167 -12.60 6.18 11.63
N PHE A 168 -11.61 7.05 11.51
CA PHE A 168 -10.88 7.60 12.68
C PHE A 168 -11.71 8.66 13.43
N ASP A 169 -12.95 8.34 13.82
CA ASP A 169 -13.88 9.25 14.48
C ASP A 169 -14.14 8.89 15.96
N GLY A 170 -13.49 7.83 16.46
CA GLY A 170 -13.58 7.37 17.85
C GLY A 170 -14.90 6.66 18.20
N ARG A 171 -15.73 6.30 17.21
CA ARG A 171 -16.98 5.57 17.43
C ARG A 171 -16.79 4.06 17.20
N PRO A 172 -17.70 3.21 17.71
CA PRO A 172 -17.74 1.81 17.33
C PRO A 172 -17.93 1.67 15.82
N GLY A 173 -17.17 0.77 15.21
CA GLY A 173 -17.22 0.49 13.78
C GLY A 173 -18.30 -0.52 13.38
N HIS A 174 -18.28 -0.88 12.10
CA HIS A 174 -19.16 -1.88 11.50
C HIS A 174 -18.46 -3.24 11.43
N THR A 175 -18.97 -4.23 12.15
CA THR A 175 -18.38 -5.58 12.16
C THR A 175 -18.86 -6.43 10.98
N VAL A 176 -17.91 -7.03 10.26
CA VAL A 176 -18.17 -7.88 9.09
C VAL A 176 -17.29 -9.14 9.08
N ARG A 177 -17.67 -10.12 8.26
CA ARG A 177 -16.89 -11.34 7.97
C ARG A 177 -16.76 -11.53 6.45
N CYS A 178 -15.67 -12.12 5.98
CA CYS A 178 -15.53 -12.56 4.59
C CYS A 178 -16.67 -13.49 4.17
N ALA A 179 -17.19 -14.30 5.11
CA ALA A 179 -18.33 -15.17 4.88
C ALA A 179 -19.60 -14.41 4.43
N ASP A 180 -19.73 -13.12 4.77
CA ASP A 180 -20.87 -12.27 4.38
C ASP A 180 -20.76 -11.80 2.91
N TYR A 181 -19.64 -12.10 2.24
CA TYR A 181 -19.30 -11.71 0.86
C TYR A 181 -18.89 -12.90 -0.02
N ARG A 182 -19.32 -14.12 0.31
CA ARG A 182 -18.98 -15.34 -0.44
C ARG A 182 -19.36 -15.26 -1.91
N ASP A 183 -20.41 -14.53 -2.24
CA ASP A 183 -20.88 -14.29 -3.62
C ASP A 183 -19.87 -13.50 -4.46
N LEU A 184 -18.94 -12.78 -3.82
CA LEU A 184 -17.88 -12.02 -4.48
C LEU A 184 -16.59 -12.83 -4.65
N LEU A 185 -16.44 -14.00 -4.03
CA LEU A 185 -15.23 -14.81 -4.16
C LEU A 185 -15.16 -15.44 -5.56
N SER A 186 -14.00 -15.34 -6.21
CA SER A 186 -13.75 -16.11 -7.43
C SER A 186 -13.74 -17.60 -7.07
N THR A 187 -14.50 -18.41 -7.79
CA THR A 187 -14.30 -19.85 -7.81
C THR A 187 -12.89 -20.07 -8.36
N ALA A 188 -11.97 -20.56 -7.52
CA ALA A 188 -10.60 -20.83 -7.95
C ALA A 188 -10.64 -21.67 -9.23
N THR A 189 -10.15 -21.11 -10.33
CA THR A 189 -9.87 -21.91 -11.52
C THR A 189 -8.49 -22.50 -11.26
N ASN A 190 -8.46 -23.76 -10.83
CA ASN A 190 -7.23 -24.55 -10.81
C ASN A 190 -6.71 -24.72 -12.23
#